data_AF-A0A4V6KEC5-F1
#
_entry.id   AF-A0A4V6KEC5-F1
#
_cell.length_a   1.000
_cell.length_b   1.000
_cell.length_c   1.000
_cell.angle_alpha   90.00
_cell.angle_beta   90.00
_cell.angle_gamma   90.00
#
_symmetry.space_group_name_H-M   'P 1'
#
loop_
_entity.id
_entity.type
_entity.pdbx_description
1 polymer ?
#
loop_
_entity_poly.entity_id
_entity_poly.type
_entity_poly.pdbx_seq_one_letter_code
_entity_poly.pdbx_strand_id
1 'polypeptide(L)'
;MTHNQFKKEVLEMIIDELGLEDINVEEVNYDAPLFMSIDENEEGLGLDSVDALEIVVGIKKKYKLKITDEDKNVLKSISTIAEYVHSHMIKEE
;
A
#
# COMPACT_ATOMS: atom_id res chain seq x y z
N MET A 1 -17.78 1.90 -6.17
CA MET A 1 -16.32 2.10 -6.22
C MET A 1 -15.71 0.78 -6.63
N THR A 2 -14.90 0.75 -7.69
CA THR A 2 -14.30 -0.49 -8.19
C THR A 2 -13.01 -0.78 -7.43
N HIS A 3 -12.69 -2.05 -7.22
CA HIS A 3 -11.51 -2.50 -6.48
C HIS A 3 -10.19 -1.84 -6.94
N ASN A 4 -10.10 -1.48 -8.23
CA ASN A 4 -8.93 -0.83 -8.81
C ASN A 4 -8.72 0.64 -8.37
N GLN A 5 -9.77 1.34 -7.94
CA GLN A 5 -9.64 2.73 -7.45
C GLN A 5 -8.86 2.77 -6.13
N PHE A 6 -9.17 1.85 -5.20
CA PHE A 6 -8.46 1.78 -3.92
C PHE A 6 -6.98 1.42 -4.09
N LYS A 7 -6.66 0.54 -5.05
CA LYS A 7 -5.27 0.20 -5.37
C LYS A 7 -4.48 1.45 -5.79
N LYS A 8 -5.05 2.25 -6.69
CA LYS A 8 -4.45 3.50 -7.14
C LYS A 8 -4.30 4.52 -6.01
N GLU A 9 -5.35 4.74 -5.21
CA GLU A 9 -5.29 5.70 -4.10
C GLU A 9 -4.28 5.33 -3.01
N VAL A 10 -4.14 4.02 -2.74
CA VAL A 10 -3.14 3.51 -1.81
C VAL A 10 -1.75 3.72 -2.39
N LEU A 11 -1.53 3.41 -3.66
CA LEU A 11 -0.23 3.63 -4.29
C LEU A 11 0.15 5.12 -4.33
N GLU A 12 -0.79 6.00 -4.68
CA GLU A 12 -0.58 7.46 -4.62
C GLU A 12 -0.20 7.91 -3.19
N MET A 13 -0.87 7.39 -2.16
CA MET A 13 -0.50 7.68 -0.78
C MET A 13 0.93 7.18 -0.45
N ILE A 14 1.28 5.97 -0.89
CA ILE A 14 2.63 5.43 -0.66
C ILE A 14 3.68 6.30 -1.35
N ILE A 15 3.43 6.71 -2.59
CA ILE A 15 4.31 7.63 -3.35
C ILE A 15 4.47 8.96 -2.61
N ASP A 16 3.37 9.53 -2.12
CA ASP A 16 3.38 10.82 -1.41
C ASP A 16 4.10 10.74 -0.05
N GLU A 17 3.87 9.68 0.74
CA GLU A 17 4.49 9.53 2.07
C GLU A 17 5.99 9.18 1.96
N LEU A 18 6.37 8.38 0.96
CA LEU A 18 7.76 7.91 0.78
C LEU A 18 8.57 8.75 -0.22
N GLY A 19 7.94 9.69 -0.93
CA GLY A 19 8.58 10.53 -1.94
C GLY A 19 9.02 9.77 -3.20
N LEU A 20 8.27 8.75 -3.62
CA LEU A 20 8.60 7.89 -4.77
C LEU A 20 8.13 8.51 -6.10
N GLU A 21 8.65 9.69 -6.45
CA GLU A 21 8.21 10.48 -7.61
C GLU A 21 8.42 9.79 -8.97
N ASP A 22 9.36 8.84 -9.04
CA ASP A 22 9.71 8.11 -10.27
C ASP A 22 8.80 6.89 -10.55
N ILE A 23 7.83 6.61 -9.66
CA ILE A 23 6.97 5.43 -9.76
C ILE A 23 5.67 5.76 -10.50
N ASN A 24 5.42 5.05 -11.61
CA ASN A 24 4.20 5.20 -12.39
C ASN A 24 3.10 4.25 -11.91
N VAL A 25 1.99 4.81 -11.44
CA VAL A 25 0.81 4.07 -10.96
C VAL A 25 0.20 3.09 -11.97
N GLU A 26 0.43 3.30 -13.27
CA GLU A 26 -0.08 2.39 -14.31
C GLU A 26 0.87 1.23 -14.63
N GLU A 27 2.15 1.34 -14.28
CA GLU A 27 3.19 0.33 -14.55
C GLU A 27 3.55 -0.50 -13.31
N VAL A 28 3.04 -0.12 -12.14
CA VAL A 28 3.25 -0.86 -10.89
C VAL A 28 2.38 -2.12 -10.83
N ASN A 29 3.01 -3.24 -10.48
CA ASN A 29 2.29 -4.44 -10.10
C ASN A 29 1.78 -4.32 -8.65
N TYR A 30 0.48 -4.10 -8.50
CA TYR A 30 -0.17 -4.00 -7.19
C TYR A 30 -0.10 -5.27 -6.34
N ASP A 31 0.10 -6.43 -6.96
CA ASP A 31 0.19 -7.72 -6.29
C ASP A 31 1.63 -8.10 -5.90
N ALA A 32 2.61 -7.31 -6.35
CA ALA A 32 4.01 -7.54 -6.02
C ALA A 32 4.33 -7.24 -4.54
N PRO A 33 5.32 -7.92 -3.95
CA PRO A 33 5.72 -7.67 -2.57
C PRO A 33 6.34 -6.27 -2.39
N LEU A 34 5.85 -5.49 -1.42
CA LEU A 34 6.33 -4.12 -1.16
C LEU A 34 7.81 -4.07 -0.78
N PHE A 35 8.25 -5.02 0.06
CA PHE A 35 9.60 -5.07 0.64
C PHE A 35 10.64 -5.79 -0.22
N MET A 36 10.25 -6.28 -1.40
CA MET A 36 11.17 -6.93 -2.33
C MET A 36 11.87 -5.87 -3.15
N SER A 37 13.21 -5.93 -3.23
CA SER A 37 14.00 -4.96 -3.98
C SER A 37 13.84 -5.15 -5.48
N ILE A 38 13.91 -4.04 -6.22
CA ILE A 38 13.95 -4.03 -7.68
C ILE A 38 15.37 -4.39 -8.09
N ASP A 39 15.72 -5.68 -8.14
CA ASP A 39 16.98 -6.11 -8.77
C ASP A 39 16.71 -7.17 -9.84
N GLU A 40 17.18 -6.84 -11.05
CA GLU A 40 17.11 -7.47 -12.39
C GLU A 40 15.88 -8.30 -12.84
N ASN A 41 14.99 -8.80 -11.97
CA ASN A 41 13.78 -9.57 -12.30
C ASN A 41 12.65 -9.50 -11.24
N GLU A 42 12.76 -8.69 -10.18
CA GLU A 42 11.76 -8.65 -9.10
C GLU A 42 10.96 -7.33 -9.09
N GLU A 43 9.62 -7.44 -9.18
CA GLU A 43 8.66 -6.34 -9.38
C GLU A 43 8.25 -5.63 -8.07
N GLY A 44 9.09 -5.61 -7.03
CA GLY A 44 8.75 -4.99 -5.75
C GLY A 44 9.02 -3.48 -5.69
N LEU A 45 8.67 -2.82 -4.58
CA LEU A 45 8.96 -1.38 -4.37
C LEU A 45 10.30 -1.14 -3.66
N GLY A 46 10.97 -2.19 -3.19
CA GLY A 46 12.24 -2.09 -2.47
C GLY A 46 12.14 -1.37 -1.12
N LEU A 47 10.97 -1.38 -0.50
CA LEU A 47 10.73 -0.69 0.76
C LEU A 47 11.48 -1.36 1.92
N ASP A 48 11.81 -0.56 2.92
CA ASP A 48 12.39 -1.03 4.16
C ASP A 48 11.37 -1.05 5.33
N SER A 49 11.83 -1.44 6.51
CA SER A 49 10.99 -1.49 7.71
C SER A 49 10.54 -0.12 8.24
N VAL A 50 11.24 0.95 7.89
CA VAL A 50 10.89 2.33 8.25
C VAL A 50 9.75 2.80 7.35
N ASP A 51 9.86 2.55 6.04
CA ASP A 51 8.82 2.87 5.06
C ASP A 51 7.49 2.20 5.43
N ALA A 52 7.54 0.95 5.92
CA ALA A 52 6.36 0.23 6.41
C ALA A 52 5.58 1.02 7.48
N LEU A 53 6.31 1.68 8.40
CA LEU A 53 5.72 2.46 9.47
C LEU A 53 5.07 3.73 8.93
N GLU A 54 5.69 4.39 7.96
CA GLU A 54 5.13 5.58 7.30
C GLU A 54 3.83 5.24 6.57
N ILE A 55 3.79 4.12 5.85
CA ILE A 55 2.56 3.62 5.21
C ILE A 55 1.45 3.38 6.23
N VAL A 56 1.74 2.70 7.35
CA VAL A 56 0.75 2.47 8.41
C VAL A 56 0.22 3.78 8.99
N VAL A 57 1.11 4.76 9.19
CA VAL A 57 0.75 6.09 9.69
C VAL A 57 -0.10 6.84 8.66
N GLY A 58 0.23 6.77 7.37
CA GLY A 58 -0.52 7.34 6.26
C GLY A 58 -1.94 6.77 6.17
N ILE A 59 -2.08 5.44 6.22
CA ILE A 59 -3.38 4.75 6.24
C ILE A 59 -4.22 5.21 7.44
N LYS A 60 -3.61 5.31 8.63
CA LYS A 60 -4.28 5.77 9.83
C LYS A 60 -4.75 7.22 9.74
N LYS A 61 -3.97 8.10 9.10
CA LYS A 61 -4.36 9.50 8.92
C LYS A 61 -5.45 9.65 7.85
N LYS A 62 -5.29 9.00 6.69
CA LYS A 62 -6.17 9.13 5.51
C LYS A 62 -7.49 8.39 5.69
N TYR A 63 -7.44 7.15 6.17
CA TYR A 63 -8.61 6.26 6.28
C TYR A 63 -9.08 6.03 7.71
N LYS A 64 -8.41 6.60 8.73
CA LYS A 64 -8.71 6.37 10.16
C LYS A 64 -8.64 4.90 10.60
N LEU A 65 -7.95 4.06 9.82
CA LEU A 65 -7.78 2.63 10.11
C LEU A 65 -6.52 2.39 10.93
N LYS A 66 -6.51 1.35 11.76
CA LYS A 66 -5.35 0.99 12.56
C LYS A 66 -4.87 -0.41 12.18
N ILE A 67 -3.73 -0.47 11.50
CA ILE A 67 -3.02 -1.73 11.25
C ILE A 67 -2.27 -2.10 12.54
N THR A 68 -2.49 -3.31 13.03
CA THR A 68 -1.80 -3.86 14.21
C THR A 68 -0.76 -4.89 13.80
N ASP A 69 0.03 -5.38 14.77
CA ASP A 69 0.98 -6.47 14.51
C ASP A 69 0.29 -7.76 14.00
N GLU A 70 -0.98 -7.95 14.32
CA GLU A 70 -1.80 -9.08 13.84
C GLU A 70 -2.18 -8.91 12.36
N ASP A 71 -2.20 -7.66 11.88
CA ASP A 71 -2.52 -7.27 10.51
C ASP A 71 -1.27 -7.13 9.63
N LYS A 72 -0.09 -7.63 10.05
CA LYS A 72 1.16 -7.53 9.27
C LYS A 72 1.04 -8.02 7.83
N ASN A 73 0.17 -9.00 7.60
CA ASN A 73 -0.11 -9.53 6.26
C ASN A 73 -0.74 -8.49 5.31
N VAL A 74 -1.33 -7.42 5.85
CA VAL A 74 -1.90 -6.31 5.07
C VAL A 74 -0.82 -5.53 4.34
N LEU A 75 0.39 -5.40 4.91
CA LEU A 75 1.53 -4.69 4.30
C LEU A 75 2.33 -5.58 3.33
N LYS A 76 1.73 -6.66 2.80
CA LYS A 76 2.44 -7.55 1.87
C LYS A 76 2.55 -6.94 0.48
N SER A 77 1.44 -6.43 -0.06
CA SER A 77 1.35 -5.81 -1.38
C SER A 77 0.36 -4.65 -1.35
N ILE A 78 0.33 -3.84 -2.42
CA ILE A 78 -0.63 -2.72 -2.52
C ILE A 78 -2.07 -3.26 -2.57
N SER A 79 -2.27 -4.39 -3.26
CA SER A 79 -3.57 -5.07 -3.31
C SER A 79 -4.08 -5.44 -1.92
N THR A 80 -3.24 -6.00 -1.04
CA THR A 80 -3.70 -6.38 0.32
C THR A 80 -4.05 -5.16 1.17
N ILE A 81 -3.33 -4.05 1.01
CA ILE A 81 -3.67 -2.78 1.66
C ILE A 81 -5.02 -2.26 1.12
N ALA A 82 -5.19 -2.23 -0.20
CA ALA A 82 -6.42 -1.75 -0.84
C ALA A 82 -7.64 -2.61 -0.45
N GLU A 83 -7.47 -3.94 -0.38
CA GLU A 83 -8.49 -4.87 0.13
C GLU A 83 -8.87 -4.56 1.58
N TYR A 84 -7.87 -4.34 2.43
CA TYR A 84 -8.08 -4.00 3.83
C TYR A 84 -8.85 -2.68 3.98
N VAL A 85 -8.42 -1.64 3.26
CA VAL A 85 -9.10 -0.33 3.26
C VAL A 85 -10.54 -0.48 2.76
N HIS A 86 -10.75 -1.12 1.61
CA HIS A 86 -12.07 -1.34 1.03
C HIS A 86 -13.00 -2.11 1.98
N SER A 87 -12.51 -3.18 2.61
CA SER A 87 -13.28 -4.00 3.56
C SER A 87 -13.73 -3.22 4.80
N HIS A 88 -12.94 -2.24 5.25
CA HIS A 88 -13.29 -1.41 6.41
C HIS A 88 -14.14 -0.20 6.03
N MET A 89 -13.90 0.43 4.88
CA MET A 89 -14.69 1.58 4.40
C MET A 89 -16.12 1.19 4.04
N ILE A 90 -16.36 -0.05 3.58
CA ILE A 90 -17.72 -0.54 3.28
C ILE A 90 -18.48 -0.97 4.54
N LYS A 91 -17.78 -1.30 5.63
CA LYS A 91 -18.42 -1.75 6.88
C LYS A 91 -18.97 -0.62 7.75
N GLU A 92 -18.70 0.65 7.43
CA GLU A 92 -19.24 1.81 8.15
C GLU A 92 -20.56 2.37 7.55
N GLU A 93 -21.21 1.66 6.62
CA GLU A 93 -22.60 1.92 6.18
C GLU A 93 -23.63 1.09 6.96
#